data_AF-A0AAU0KR78-F1
#
_entry.id   AF-A0AAU0KR78-F1
#
_cell.length_a   1.000
_cell.length_b   1.000
_cell.length_c   1.000
_cell.angle_alpha   90.00
_cell.angle_beta   90.00
_cell.angle_gamma   90.00
#
_symmetry.space_group_name_H-M   'P 1'
#
loop_
_entity.id
_entity.type
_entity.pdbx_description
1 polymer ?
#
loop_
_entity_poly.entity_id
_entity_poly.type
_entity_poly.pdbx_seq_one_letter_code
_entity_poly.pdbx_strand_id
1 'polypeptide(L)'
;MKTLGERLAKRREELGLSQKTLAEKVGVSQQSINKIETGQTRSPRNLEKLAAALSVTSQWLLFGDTNSAPTPPKHDEIKESRLRVEEWESMEQDQKEFIDIAVLDIEASAGSGAMPEEEREIYRLPFRRHTLRRLGVNARDARVVRVIGNSMAPLLRSGDVVGIDTANNFPINDGDYYAIRDGDLIRVKQLVAKPDGGVIIKSFNSTEYPDESLNRQEFEQRIHIIGRVFWSSTLW
;
A
#
# COMPACT_ATOMS: atom_id res chain seq x y z
N MET A 1 1.24 31.90 35.28
CA MET A 1 -0.06 31.27 35.00
C MET A 1 -0.58 30.66 36.28
N LYS A 2 -1.70 31.16 36.81
CA LYS A 2 -2.21 30.73 38.12
C LYS A 2 -3.61 30.11 38.04
N THR A 3 -4.40 30.43 37.02
CA THR A 3 -5.82 30.00 36.96
C THR A 3 -6.13 29.07 35.78
N LEU A 4 -7.24 28.33 35.88
CA LEU A 4 -7.74 27.48 34.80
C LEU A 4 -8.05 28.29 33.54
N GLY A 5 -8.64 29.48 33.70
CA GLY A 5 -8.97 30.38 32.58
C GLY A 5 -7.74 30.81 31.79
N GLU A 6 -6.65 31.18 32.48
CA GLU A 6 -5.37 31.52 31.86
C GLU A 6 -4.75 30.34 31.11
N ARG A 7 -4.83 29.12 31.68
CA ARG A 7 -4.32 27.89 31.04
C ARG A 7 -5.12 27.53 29.80
N LEU A 8 -6.44 27.67 29.87
CA LEU A 8 -7.34 27.44 28.74
C LEU A 8 -7.06 28.43 27.60
N ALA A 9 -7.00 29.73 27.90
CA ALA A 9 -6.75 30.78 26.91
C ALA A 9 -5.40 30.60 26.22
N LYS A 10 -4.32 30.39 26.99
CA LYS A 10 -2.99 30.19 26.43
C LYS A 10 -2.93 28.95 25.52
N ARG A 11 -3.48 27.82 25.96
CA ARG A 11 -3.45 26.59 25.15
C ARG A 11 -4.28 26.71 23.88
N ARG A 12 -5.42 27.41 23.96
CA ARG A 12 -6.25 27.73 22.79
C ARG A 12 -5.46 28.55 21.76
N GLU A 13 -4.70 29.56 22.22
CA GLU A 13 -3.86 30.41 21.38
C GLU A 13 -2.67 29.66 20.77
N GLU A 14 -2.01 28.79 21.54
CA GLU A 14 -0.95 27.89 21.04
C GLU A 14 -1.46 26.97 19.91
N LEU A 15 -2.74 26.59 19.95
CA LEU A 15 -3.40 25.79 18.91
C LEU A 15 -3.99 26.63 17.76
N GLY A 16 -3.82 27.95 17.77
CA GLY A 16 -4.36 28.85 16.76
C GLY A 16 -5.89 28.92 16.71
N LEU A 17 -6.58 28.57 17.79
CA LEU A 17 -8.04 28.50 17.83
C LEU A 17 -8.66 29.83 18.30
N SER A 18 -9.74 30.26 17.66
CA SER A 18 -10.58 31.33 18.21
C SER A 18 -11.48 30.79 19.34
N GLN A 19 -11.96 31.68 20.24
CA GLN A 19 -12.93 31.28 21.28
C GLN A 19 -14.20 30.65 20.67
N LYS A 20 -14.63 31.14 19.49
CA LYS A 20 -15.79 30.61 18.76
C LYS A 20 -15.51 29.17 18.28
N THR A 21 -14.35 28.93 17.67
CA THR A 21 -13.95 27.61 17.18
C THR A 21 -13.80 26.60 18.31
N LEU A 22 -13.26 27.00 19.47
CA LEU A 22 -13.21 26.14 20.66
C LEU A 22 -14.62 25.82 21.17
N ALA A 23 -15.51 26.81 21.18
CA ALA A 23 -16.88 26.63 21.62
C ALA A 23 -17.66 25.63 20.75
N GLU A 24 -17.51 25.72 19.42
CA GLU A 24 -18.07 24.78 18.45
C GLU A 24 -17.55 23.36 18.67
N LYS A 25 -16.24 23.17 18.84
CA LYS A 25 -15.63 21.85 19.11
C LYS A 25 -16.14 21.19 20.40
N VAL A 26 -16.45 21.99 21.42
CA VAL A 26 -16.89 21.50 22.74
C VAL A 26 -18.42 21.36 22.81
N GLY A 27 -19.15 21.99 21.88
CA GLY A 27 -20.61 22.04 21.88
C GLY A 27 -21.19 23.03 22.90
N VAL A 28 -20.54 24.18 23.08
CA VAL A 28 -20.98 25.27 23.98
C VAL A 28 -21.06 26.60 23.23
N SER A 29 -21.61 27.62 23.88
CA SER A 29 -21.58 28.98 23.33
C SER A 29 -20.20 29.64 23.50
N GLN A 30 -19.83 30.52 22.58
CA GLN A 30 -18.61 31.35 22.68
C GLN A 30 -18.56 32.14 24.00
N GLN A 31 -19.72 32.63 24.45
CA GLN A 31 -19.85 33.33 25.72
C GLN A 31 -19.47 32.44 26.92
N SER A 32 -19.76 31.14 26.85
CA SER A 32 -19.37 30.17 27.88
C SER A 32 -17.84 30.04 27.97
N ILE A 33 -17.15 29.96 26.82
CA ILE A 33 -15.69 29.94 26.76
C ILE A 33 -15.09 31.24 27.34
N ASN A 34 -15.63 32.40 26.96
CA ASN A 34 -15.18 33.69 27.49
C ASN A 34 -15.35 33.77 29.03
N LYS A 35 -16.47 33.29 29.58
CA LYS A 35 -16.69 33.23 31.03
C LYS A 35 -15.69 32.32 31.76
N ILE A 36 -15.20 31.28 31.10
CA ILE A 36 -14.16 30.40 31.65
C ILE A 36 -12.79 31.08 31.60
N GLU A 37 -12.43 31.67 30.45
CA GLU A 37 -11.14 32.37 30.25
C GLU A 37 -10.98 33.59 31.17
N THR A 38 -12.06 34.33 31.40
CA THR A 38 -12.10 35.49 32.32
C THR A 38 -12.23 35.09 33.79
N GLY A 39 -12.32 33.79 34.11
CA GLY A 39 -12.36 33.28 35.47
C GLY A 39 -13.71 33.42 36.20
N GLN A 40 -14.77 33.85 35.50
CA GLN A 40 -16.14 33.87 36.04
C GLN A 40 -16.68 32.45 36.29
N THR A 41 -16.24 31.48 35.48
CA THR A 41 -16.52 30.07 35.68
C THR A 41 -15.23 29.34 36.05
N ARG A 42 -15.11 28.96 37.32
CA ARG A 42 -13.92 28.27 37.86
C ARG A 42 -13.96 26.76 37.70
N SER A 43 -15.16 26.19 37.63
CA SER A 43 -15.40 24.75 37.48
C SER A 43 -16.39 24.49 36.33
N PRO A 44 -15.93 24.44 35.07
CA PRO A 44 -16.82 24.22 33.94
C PRO A 44 -17.36 22.78 33.93
N ARG A 45 -18.67 22.61 33.69
CA ARG A 45 -19.31 21.29 33.57
C ARG A 45 -18.74 20.43 32.43
N ASN A 46 -18.18 21.08 31.41
CA ASN A 46 -17.63 20.43 30.22
C ASN A 46 -16.10 20.31 30.27
N LEU A 47 -15.52 20.21 31.47
CA LEU A 47 -14.06 20.19 31.66
C LEU A 47 -13.36 19.10 30.83
N GLU A 48 -13.89 17.87 30.83
CA GLU A 48 -13.32 16.77 30.04
C GLU A 48 -13.37 17.03 28.53
N LYS A 49 -14.47 17.64 28.04
CA LYS A 49 -14.60 18.02 26.62
C LYS A 49 -13.65 19.16 26.24
N LEU A 50 -13.45 20.12 27.14
CA LEU A 50 -12.47 21.21 26.97
C LEU A 50 -11.04 20.66 26.93
N ALA A 51 -10.72 19.72 27.82
CA ALA A 51 -9.43 19.05 27.87
C ALA A 51 -9.14 18.28 26.58
N ALA A 52 -10.10 17.46 26.12
CA ALA A 52 -10.01 16.74 24.86
C ALA A 52 -9.82 17.68 23.64
N ALA A 53 -10.60 18.75 23.55
CA ALA A 53 -10.53 19.71 22.44
C ALA A 53 -9.20 20.49 22.40
N LEU A 54 -8.51 20.62 23.55
CA LEU A 54 -7.23 21.30 23.70
C LEU A 54 -6.03 20.33 23.75
N SER A 55 -6.27 19.03 23.57
CA SER A 55 -5.28 17.96 23.65
C SER A 55 -4.45 18.01 24.94
N VAL A 56 -5.13 18.24 26.07
CA VAL A 56 -4.54 18.25 27.42
C VAL A 56 -5.40 17.41 28.35
N THR A 57 -4.92 17.12 29.55
CA THR A 57 -5.74 16.47 30.58
C THR A 57 -6.54 17.50 31.37
N SER A 58 -7.70 17.10 31.89
CA SER A 58 -8.51 17.92 32.80
C SER A 58 -7.73 18.32 34.05
N GLN A 59 -6.83 17.45 34.51
CA GLN A 59 -5.91 17.71 35.62
C GLN A 59 -4.91 18.82 35.30
N TRP A 60 -4.38 18.88 34.07
CA TRP A 60 -3.51 19.97 33.64
C TRP A 60 -4.28 21.31 33.59
N LEU A 61 -5.51 21.32 33.07
CA LEU A 61 -6.33 22.54 33.07
C LEU A 61 -6.65 23.03 34.49
N LEU A 62 -6.88 22.14 35.45
CA LEU A 62 -7.21 22.48 36.83
C LEU A 62 -6.00 22.89 37.68
N PHE A 63 -4.88 22.18 37.57
CA PHE A 63 -3.77 22.31 38.52
C PHE A 63 -2.47 22.78 37.87
N GLY A 64 -2.33 22.65 36.55
CA GLY A 64 -1.13 23.07 35.82
C GLY A 64 0.11 22.23 36.14
N ASP A 65 -0.05 21.00 36.63
CA ASP A 65 1.05 20.18 37.12
C ASP A 65 1.87 19.54 35.96
N THR A 66 3.17 19.38 36.20
CA THR A 66 4.19 19.12 35.16
C THR A 66 4.34 17.65 34.78
N ASN A 67 3.84 16.71 35.60
CA ASN A 67 3.82 15.27 35.30
C ASN A 67 2.73 14.86 34.29
N SER A 68 1.97 15.83 33.77
CA SER A 68 0.97 15.65 32.71
C SER A 68 1.12 16.73 31.66
N ALA A 69 2.37 17.02 31.27
CA ALA A 69 2.67 17.87 30.13
C ALA A 69 1.86 17.41 28.91
N PRO A 70 1.46 18.34 28.01
CA PRO A 70 0.71 18.01 26.81
C PRO A 70 1.44 16.89 26.08
N THR A 71 0.84 15.71 26.05
CA THR A 71 1.22 14.75 25.03
C THR A 71 0.97 15.49 23.72
N PRO A 72 1.99 15.64 22.83
CA PRO A 72 1.68 16.04 21.47
C PRO A 72 0.52 15.15 21.01
N PRO A 73 -0.46 15.67 20.25
CA PRO A 73 -1.52 14.83 19.74
C PRO A 73 -0.82 13.58 19.22
N LYS A 74 -1.22 12.41 19.76
CA LYS A 74 -0.89 11.16 19.08
C LYS A 74 -1.55 11.34 17.75
N HIS A 75 -0.76 11.84 16.81
CA HIS A 75 -0.94 11.59 15.43
C HIS A 75 -0.94 10.07 15.37
N ASP A 76 -2.13 9.47 15.47
CA ASP A 76 -2.51 8.47 14.50
C ASP A 76 -2.40 9.15 13.13
N GLU A 77 -1.16 9.47 12.73
CA GLU A 77 -0.83 9.83 11.37
C GLU A 77 -0.73 8.51 10.62
N ILE A 78 -1.90 7.93 10.36
CA ILE A 78 -2.22 7.85 8.95
C ILE A 78 -2.11 9.29 8.47
N LYS A 79 -0.95 9.68 7.92
CA LYS A 79 -0.83 10.97 7.25
C LYS A 79 -2.05 11.05 6.35
N GLU A 80 -2.98 11.98 6.63
CA GLU A 80 -3.99 12.31 5.65
C GLU A 80 -3.20 12.53 4.38
N SER A 81 -3.41 11.64 3.42
CA SER A 81 -2.78 11.78 2.14
C SER A 81 -3.34 13.07 1.59
N ARG A 82 -2.60 14.17 1.76
CA ARG A 82 -2.78 15.35 0.94
C ARG A 82 -2.29 14.92 -0.43
N LEU A 83 -3.09 14.10 -1.12
CA LEU A 83 -2.93 13.79 -2.52
C LEU A 83 -3.06 15.12 -3.24
N ARG A 84 -1.96 15.86 -3.32
CA ARG A 84 -1.74 16.76 -4.43
C ARG A 84 -1.49 15.80 -5.58
N VAL A 85 -2.47 15.70 -6.47
CA VAL A 85 -2.29 14.98 -7.72
C VAL A 85 -1.33 15.85 -8.55
N GLU A 86 -0.05 15.57 -8.41
CA GLU A 86 1.00 16.06 -9.30
C GLU A 86 1.39 14.87 -10.18
N GLU A 87 1.56 15.11 -11.49
CA GLU A 87 1.94 14.05 -12.42
C GLU A 87 3.31 13.50 -12.01
N TRP A 88 3.43 12.18 -11.86
CA TRP A 88 4.66 11.53 -11.41
C TRP A 88 5.90 11.93 -12.24
N GLU A 89 5.71 12.17 -13.54
CA GLU A 89 6.75 12.59 -14.48
C GLU A 89 7.29 14.01 -14.20
N SER A 90 6.53 14.84 -13.48
CA SER A 90 6.88 16.23 -13.16
C SER A 90 7.55 16.41 -11.79
N MET A 91 7.64 15.34 -10.98
CA MET A 91 8.19 15.39 -9.63
C MET A 91 9.69 15.06 -9.60
N GLU A 92 10.42 15.61 -8.61
CA GLU A 92 11.74 15.08 -8.26
C GLU A 92 11.58 13.64 -7.76
N GLN A 93 12.07 12.69 -8.54
CA GLN A 93 11.99 11.27 -8.20
C GLN A 93 12.93 10.94 -7.04
N ASP A 94 12.36 10.61 -5.87
CA ASP A 94 13.14 10.10 -4.75
C ASP A 94 13.58 8.65 -5.03
N GLN A 95 14.74 8.51 -5.66
CA GLN A 95 15.38 7.22 -5.93
C GLN A 95 15.79 6.47 -4.65
N LYS A 96 15.68 7.04 -3.44
CA LYS A 96 15.87 6.32 -2.17
C LYS A 96 14.59 5.61 -1.74
N GLU A 97 13.43 6.23 -1.96
CA GLU A 97 12.13 5.67 -1.61
C GLU A 97 11.57 4.75 -2.71
N PHE A 98 11.74 5.12 -3.98
CA PHE A 98 11.20 4.41 -5.13
C PHE A 98 12.29 3.81 -6.00
N ILE A 99 11.90 2.80 -6.78
CA ILE A 99 12.70 2.21 -7.84
C ILE A 99 11.79 1.87 -9.01
N ASP A 100 12.25 2.20 -10.21
CA ASP A 100 11.50 1.94 -11.44
C ASP A 100 11.85 0.56 -12.00
N ILE A 101 10.83 -0.27 -12.18
CA ILE A 101 10.94 -1.59 -12.79
C ILE A 101 10.38 -1.52 -14.21
N ALA A 102 11.16 -2.02 -15.18
CA ALA A 102 10.78 -2.07 -16.58
C ALA A 102 9.58 -3.02 -16.80
N VAL A 103 8.60 -2.55 -17.56
CA VAL A 103 7.50 -3.34 -18.12
C VAL A 103 7.93 -3.84 -19.49
N LEU A 104 8.04 -5.16 -19.62
CA LEU A 104 8.51 -5.81 -20.83
C LEU A 104 7.34 -6.22 -21.72
N ASP A 105 7.53 -6.03 -23.02
CA ASP A 105 6.69 -6.63 -24.04
C ASP A 105 7.21 -8.02 -24.41
N ILE A 106 6.49 -9.04 -23.98
CA ILE A 106 6.87 -10.44 -24.20
C ILE A 106 6.32 -10.96 -25.53
N GLU A 107 5.31 -10.32 -26.13
CA GLU A 107 4.76 -10.75 -27.43
C GLU A 107 5.80 -10.65 -28.55
N ALA A 108 6.63 -9.59 -28.52
CA ALA A 108 7.69 -9.37 -29.49
C ALA A 108 8.73 -10.52 -29.52
N SER A 109 8.89 -11.25 -28.41
CA SER A 109 9.82 -12.38 -28.31
C SER A 109 9.21 -13.72 -28.75
N ALA A 110 7.88 -13.83 -28.87
CA ALA A 110 7.20 -15.10 -29.11
C ALA A 110 6.43 -15.16 -30.45
N GLY A 111 6.09 -14.02 -31.04
CA GLY A 111 5.41 -13.95 -32.34
C GLY A 111 6.31 -13.35 -33.43
N SER A 112 6.83 -14.18 -34.34
CA SER A 112 7.23 -13.86 -35.74
C SER A 112 8.33 -14.79 -36.31
N GLY A 113 8.79 -15.83 -35.59
CA GLY A 113 9.92 -16.64 -36.09
C GLY A 113 11.24 -15.86 -36.22
N ALA A 114 11.29 -14.66 -35.64
CA ALA A 114 12.53 -13.95 -35.38
C ALA A 114 13.13 -14.52 -34.10
N MET A 115 14.46 -14.69 -34.06
CA MET A 115 15.13 -14.96 -32.80
C MET A 115 14.76 -13.86 -31.79
N PRO A 116 14.45 -14.18 -30.53
CA PRO A 116 14.13 -13.17 -29.54
C PRO A 116 15.43 -12.43 -29.17
N GLU A 117 15.81 -11.43 -29.97
CA GLU A 117 17.09 -10.76 -29.75
C GLU A 117 17.01 -9.69 -28.64
N GLU A 118 15.86 -9.08 -28.34
CA GLU A 118 15.79 -8.08 -27.25
C GLU A 118 14.44 -8.08 -26.51
N GLU A 119 14.49 -8.14 -25.17
CA GLU A 119 13.36 -7.81 -24.30
C GLU A 119 13.02 -6.33 -24.49
N ARG A 120 11.88 -6.01 -25.12
CA ARG A 120 11.50 -4.62 -25.38
C ARG A 120 10.86 -4.00 -24.14
N GLU A 121 11.55 -3.03 -23.53
CA GLU A 121 10.97 -2.16 -22.49
C GLU A 121 9.89 -1.25 -23.12
N ILE A 122 8.66 -1.33 -22.62
CA ILE A 122 7.54 -0.48 -23.08
C ILE A 122 7.53 0.83 -22.30
N TYR A 123 7.54 0.72 -20.97
CA TYR A 123 7.58 1.81 -20.00
C TYR A 123 8.07 1.27 -18.66
N ARG A 124 8.21 2.14 -17.65
CA ARG A 124 8.62 1.73 -16.30
C ARG A 124 7.52 2.03 -15.30
N LEU A 125 7.39 1.17 -14.30
CA LEU A 125 6.49 1.39 -13.17
C LEU A 125 7.30 1.69 -11.89
N PRO A 126 6.96 2.76 -11.17
CA PRO A 126 7.60 3.07 -9.90
C PRO A 126 7.07 2.15 -8.80
N PHE A 127 7.97 1.45 -8.11
CA PHE A 127 7.67 0.67 -6.92
C PHE A 127 8.35 1.29 -5.69
N ARG A 128 7.62 1.40 -4.58
CA ARG A 128 8.27 1.72 -3.29
C ARG A 128 9.22 0.58 -2.93
N ARG A 129 10.47 0.92 -2.63
CA ARG A 129 11.46 -0.03 -2.13
C ARG A 129 11.02 -0.72 -0.83
N HIS A 130 10.25 -0.03 0.01
CA HIS A 130 9.64 -0.63 1.20
C HIS A 130 8.70 -1.79 0.84
N THR A 131 7.88 -1.65 -0.21
CA THR A 131 6.95 -2.71 -0.64
C THR A 131 7.70 -3.94 -1.12
N LEU A 132 8.72 -3.76 -1.97
CA LEU A 132 9.55 -4.86 -2.47
C LEU A 132 10.25 -5.59 -1.31
N ARG A 133 10.87 -4.85 -0.37
CA ARG A 133 11.49 -5.44 0.83
C ARG A 133 10.51 -6.21 1.70
N ARG A 134 9.30 -5.69 1.91
CA ARG A 134 8.26 -6.36 2.70
C ARG A 134 7.81 -7.68 2.05
N LEU A 135 7.81 -7.75 0.72
CA LEU A 135 7.50 -8.95 -0.04
C LEU A 135 8.71 -9.89 -0.22
N GLY A 136 9.90 -9.50 0.24
CA GLY A 136 11.14 -10.26 0.03
C GLY A 136 11.67 -10.21 -1.40
N VAL A 137 11.17 -9.31 -2.24
CA VAL A 137 11.54 -9.19 -3.65
C VAL A 137 12.71 -8.24 -3.81
N ASN A 138 13.76 -8.68 -4.50
CA ASN A 138 14.86 -7.82 -4.90
C ASN A 138 14.51 -7.13 -6.22
N ALA A 139 14.70 -5.82 -6.29
CA ALA A 139 14.38 -5.04 -7.48
C ALA A 139 15.17 -5.48 -8.73
N ARG A 140 16.36 -6.07 -8.56
CA ARG A 140 17.16 -6.61 -9.68
C ARG A 140 16.53 -7.85 -10.31
N ASP A 141 15.78 -8.59 -9.51
CA ASP A 141 15.16 -9.86 -9.90
C ASP A 141 13.66 -9.67 -10.21
N ALA A 142 13.14 -8.46 -10.03
CA ALA A 142 11.78 -8.09 -10.39
C ALA A 142 11.68 -7.75 -11.88
N ARG A 143 10.66 -8.30 -12.54
CA ARG A 143 10.24 -7.94 -13.90
C ARG A 143 8.75 -7.65 -13.90
N VAL A 144 8.29 -6.77 -14.77
CA VAL A 144 6.85 -6.58 -14.99
C VAL A 144 6.52 -6.97 -16.42
N VAL A 145 5.43 -7.70 -16.61
CA VAL A 145 5.03 -8.22 -17.92
C VAL A 145 3.53 -8.01 -18.13
N ARG A 146 3.13 -7.90 -19.39
CA ARG A 146 1.71 -7.83 -19.77
C ARG A 146 1.08 -9.22 -19.80
N VAL A 147 -0.12 -9.34 -19.26
CA VAL A 147 -0.97 -10.54 -19.31
C VAL A 147 -1.70 -10.57 -20.64
N ILE A 148 -1.73 -11.74 -21.28
CA ILE A 148 -2.40 -11.95 -22.57
C ILE A 148 -3.38 -13.12 -22.43
N GLY A 149 -4.55 -12.97 -23.03
CA GLY A 149 -5.61 -13.97 -23.01
C GLY A 149 -6.51 -13.89 -21.77
N ASN A 150 -7.46 -14.81 -21.68
CA ASN A 150 -8.54 -14.78 -20.68
C ASN A 150 -8.47 -15.95 -19.69
N SER A 151 -7.39 -16.75 -19.70
CA SER A 151 -7.30 -17.94 -18.85
C SER A 151 -7.24 -17.64 -17.35
N MET A 152 -6.80 -16.44 -16.98
CA MET A 152 -6.78 -15.97 -15.60
C MET A 152 -7.93 -14.99 -15.29
N ALA A 153 -8.86 -14.75 -16.23
CA ALA A 153 -9.97 -13.85 -16.01
C ALA A 153 -11.01 -14.44 -15.03
N PRO A 154 -11.71 -13.62 -14.24
CA PRO A 154 -11.57 -12.17 -14.10
C PRO A 154 -10.42 -11.71 -13.20
N LEU A 155 -9.66 -12.61 -12.57
CA LEU A 155 -8.56 -12.25 -11.66
C LEU A 155 -7.45 -11.44 -12.35
N LEU A 156 -7.05 -11.88 -13.55
CA LEU A 156 -6.16 -11.15 -14.45
C LEU A 156 -6.77 -11.16 -15.85
N ARG A 157 -6.95 -9.98 -16.42
CA ARG A 157 -7.51 -9.77 -17.75
C ARG A 157 -6.40 -9.56 -18.76
N SER A 158 -6.71 -9.84 -20.02
CA SER A 158 -5.81 -9.50 -21.12
C SER A 158 -5.55 -7.98 -21.12
N GLY A 159 -4.29 -7.58 -21.11
CA GLY A 159 -3.85 -6.19 -20.99
C GLY A 159 -3.41 -5.77 -19.58
N ASP A 160 -3.75 -6.55 -18.54
CA ASP A 160 -3.25 -6.32 -17.18
C ASP A 160 -1.73 -6.47 -17.13
N VAL A 161 -1.10 -5.94 -16.09
CA VAL A 161 0.34 -6.12 -15.85
C VAL A 161 0.59 -6.85 -14.54
N VAL A 162 1.59 -7.72 -14.53
CA VAL A 162 1.98 -8.50 -13.35
C VAL A 162 3.47 -8.34 -13.08
N GLY A 163 3.81 -8.18 -11.80
CA GLY A 163 5.16 -8.18 -11.29
C GLY A 163 5.59 -9.60 -10.94
N ILE A 164 6.73 -10.02 -11.46
CA ILE A 164 7.32 -11.34 -11.35
C ILE A 164 8.67 -11.22 -10.64
N ASP A 165 8.86 -12.01 -9.58
CA ASP A 165 10.14 -12.21 -8.91
C ASP A 165 10.82 -13.44 -9.52
N THR A 166 11.97 -13.23 -10.15
CA THR A 166 12.72 -14.26 -10.88
C THR A 166 13.79 -14.97 -10.03
N ALA A 167 14.05 -14.51 -8.81
CA ALA A 167 15.10 -15.09 -7.96
C ALA A 167 14.68 -16.38 -7.24
N ASN A 168 13.39 -16.54 -6.92
CA ASN A 168 12.90 -17.57 -6.01
C ASN A 168 11.73 -18.35 -6.60
N ASN A 169 12.07 -19.39 -7.37
CA ASN A 169 11.11 -20.19 -8.14
C ASN A 169 10.87 -21.58 -7.54
N PHE A 170 11.68 -21.98 -6.55
CA PHE A 170 11.57 -23.25 -5.85
C PHE A 170 11.88 -23.12 -4.35
N PRO A 171 11.25 -23.95 -3.49
CA PRO A 171 10.14 -24.85 -3.83
C PRO A 171 8.90 -24.08 -4.29
N ILE A 172 8.03 -24.73 -5.07
CA ILE A 172 6.74 -24.15 -5.44
C ILE A 172 5.91 -24.02 -4.17
N ASN A 173 5.48 -22.80 -3.86
CA ASN A 173 4.50 -22.53 -2.83
C ASN A 173 3.09 -22.81 -3.37
N ASP A 174 2.38 -23.73 -2.72
CA ASP A 174 1.04 -24.12 -3.12
C ASP A 174 0.06 -22.94 -3.10
N GLY A 175 -0.57 -22.72 -4.25
CA GLY A 175 -1.59 -21.68 -4.40
C GLY A 175 -1.05 -20.32 -4.83
N ASP A 176 0.28 -20.13 -4.87
CA ASP A 176 0.89 -18.94 -5.46
C ASP A 176 0.78 -18.97 -6.99
N TYR A 177 0.82 -17.79 -7.60
CA TYR A 177 0.81 -17.62 -9.05
C TYR A 177 2.23 -17.49 -9.58
N TYR A 178 2.48 -18.06 -10.74
CA TYR A 178 3.77 -18.09 -11.40
C TYR A 178 3.62 -17.72 -12.87
N ALA A 179 4.61 -17.00 -13.38
CA ALA A 179 4.85 -16.91 -14.80
C ALA A 179 5.68 -18.13 -15.20
N ILE A 180 5.16 -18.88 -16.18
CA ILE A 180 5.78 -20.07 -16.73
C ILE A 180 5.94 -19.93 -18.23
N ARG A 181 7.00 -20.52 -18.76
CA ARG A 181 7.19 -20.74 -20.19
C ARG A 181 6.88 -22.21 -20.49
N ASP A 182 5.99 -22.42 -21.46
CA ASP A 182 5.56 -23.72 -21.97
C ASP A 182 5.73 -23.70 -23.49
N GLY A 183 6.86 -24.24 -23.97
CA GLY A 183 7.34 -23.99 -25.34
C GLY A 183 7.59 -22.49 -25.60
N ASP A 184 6.97 -21.96 -26.64
CA ASP A 184 7.07 -20.54 -27.02
C ASP A 184 6.07 -19.64 -26.26
N LEU A 185 5.14 -20.23 -25.50
CA LEU A 185 4.09 -19.50 -24.82
C LEU A 185 4.48 -19.16 -23.39
N ILE A 186 4.35 -17.88 -23.04
CA ILE A 186 4.44 -17.41 -21.66
C ILE A 186 3.04 -17.27 -21.08
N ARG A 187 2.84 -17.89 -19.92
CA ARG A 187 1.53 -18.01 -19.26
C ARG A 187 1.67 -17.64 -17.79
N VAL A 188 0.68 -16.95 -17.24
CA VAL A 188 0.51 -16.83 -15.79
C VAL A 188 -0.48 -17.89 -15.32
N LYS A 189 -0.09 -18.69 -14.34
CA LYS A 189 -0.89 -19.80 -13.81
C LYS A 189 -0.70 -19.95 -12.31
N GLN A 190 -1.68 -20.53 -11.63
CA GLN A 190 -1.47 -21.00 -10.26
C GLN A 190 -0.82 -22.37 -10.31
N LEU A 191 0.24 -22.57 -9.52
CA LEU A 191 0.92 -23.86 -9.42
C LEU A 191 0.62 -24.50 -8.07
N VAL A 192 0.35 -25.80 -8.07
CA VAL A 192 0.19 -26.63 -6.88
C VAL A 192 1.14 -27.80 -6.99
N ALA A 193 2.08 -27.92 -6.05
CA ALA A 193 3.05 -29.00 -6.05
C ALA A 193 2.36 -30.34 -5.76
N LYS A 194 2.85 -31.41 -6.36
CA LYS A 194 2.41 -32.78 -6.07
C LYS A 194 3.47 -33.54 -5.28
N PRO A 195 3.09 -34.55 -4.47
CA PRO A 195 4.04 -35.38 -3.73
C PRO A 195 5.05 -36.14 -4.61
N ASP A 196 4.72 -36.39 -5.88
CA ASP A 196 5.59 -37.04 -6.86
C ASP A 196 6.67 -36.10 -7.43
N GLY A 197 6.68 -34.82 -7.03
CA GLY A 197 7.55 -33.78 -7.58
C GLY A 197 7.03 -33.17 -8.89
N GLY A 198 5.84 -33.56 -9.34
CA GLY A 198 5.12 -32.91 -10.42
C GLY A 198 4.33 -31.69 -9.95
N VAL A 199 3.47 -31.18 -10.83
CA VAL A 199 2.68 -29.97 -10.56
C VAL A 199 1.28 -30.09 -11.15
N ILE A 200 0.31 -29.44 -10.51
CA ILE A 200 -0.99 -29.13 -11.11
C ILE A 200 -0.96 -27.65 -11.51
N ILE A 201 -1.18 -27.38 -12.78
CA ILE A 201 -1.23 -26.04 -13.36
C ILE A 201 -2.70 -25.65 -13.46
N LYS A 202 -3.10 -24.62 -12.72
CA LYS A 202 -4.47 -24.15 -12.66
C LYS A 202 -4.64 -22.79 -13.31
N SER A 203 -5.79 -22.64 -13.96
CA SER A 203 -6.28 -21.39 -14.51
C SER A 203 -7.39 -20.85 -13.61
N PHE A 204 -7.49 -19.53 -13.42
CA PHE A 204 -8.63 -18.99 -12.67
C PHE A 204 -9.95 -19.21 -13.44
N ASN A 205 -9.91 -19.10 -14.77
CA ASN A 205 -11.02 -19.46 -15.64
C ASN A 205 -10.99 -20.97 -15.95
N SER A 206 -11.20 -21.80 -14.91
CA SER A 206 -11.12 -23.26 -15.03
C SER A 206 -12.22 -23.88 -15.91
N THR A 207 -13.30 -23.15 -16.16
CA THR A 207 -14.41 -23.59 -17.03
C THR A 207 -13.99 -23.70 -18.49
N GLU A 208 -13.19 -22.75 -18.98
CA GLU A 208 -12.64 -22.76 -20.34
C GLU A 208 -11.26 -23.40 -20.40
N TYR A 209 -10.51 -23.36 -19.30
CA TYR A 209 -9.12 -23.81 -19.22
C TYR A 209 -8.94 -24.82 -18.08
N PRO A 210 -9.23 -26.12 -18.32
CA PRO A 210 -9.16 -27.14 -17.29
C PRO A 210 -7.74 -27.31 -16.73
N ASP A 211 -7.66 -27.84 -15.50
CA ASP A 211 -6.42 -28.07 -14.79
C ASP A 211 -5.51 -29.07 -15.56
N GLU A 212 -4.25 -28.72 -15.74
CA GLU A 212 -3.23 -29.60 -16.33
C GLU A 212 -2.43 -30.27 -15.21
N SER A 213 -2.43 -31.60 -15.13
CA SER A 213 -1.66 -32.36 -14.14
C SER A 213 -0.45 -33.00 -14.82
N LEU A 214 0.75 -32.57 -14.42
CA LEU A 214 2.01 -33.06 -14.97
C LEU A 214 2.76 -33.85 -13.89
N ASN A 215 3.27 -35.03 -14.22
CA ASN A 215 4.23 -35.73 -13.37
C ASN A 215 5.59 -35.00 -13.37
N ARG A 216 6.52 -35.43 -12.51
CA ARG A 216 7.83 -34.79 -12.38
C ARG A 216 8.61 -34.71 -13.69
N GLN A 217 8.63 -35.78 -14.47
CA GLN A 217 9.36 -35.84 -15.73
C GLN A 217 8.75 -34.89 -16.78
N GLU A 218 7.43 -34.88 -16.89
CA GLU A 218 6.71 -33.96 -17.78
C GLU A 218 6.93 -32.50 -17.38
N PHE A 219 6.89 -32.21 -16.07
CA PHE A 219 7.11 -30.87 -15.55
C PHE A 219 8.52 -30.36 -15.87
N GLU A 220 9.55 -31.15 -15.57
CA GLU A 220 10.96 -30.80 -15.83
C GLU A 220 11.28 -30.62 -17.33
N GLN A 221 10.57 -31.33 -18.21
CA GLN A 221 10.81 -31.27 -19.67
C GLN A 221 10.04 -30.15 -20.38
N ARG A 222 8.83 -29.83 -19.91
CA ARG A 222 7.90 -28.95 -20.62
C ARG A 222 7.86 -27.54 -20.04
N ILE A 223 7.99 -27.40 -18.73
CA ILE A 223 7.67 -26.15 -18.03
C ILE A 223 8.93 -25.53 -17.46
N HIS A 224 9.21 -24.30 -17.86
CA HIS A 224 10.25 -23.47 -17.26
C HIS A 224 9.60 -22.36 -16.42
N ILE A 225 9.82 -22.39 -15.10
CA ILE A 225 9.33 -21.32 -14.21
C ILE A 225 10.21 -20.09 -14.43
N ILE A 226 9.58 -19.01 -14.92
CA ILE A 226 10.22 -17.70 -15.08
C ILE A 226 10.32 -17.03 -13.71
N GLY A 227 9.20 -17.02 -12.97
CA GLY A 227 9.18 -16.40 -11.67
C GLY A 227 7.84 -16.46 -10.96
N ARG A 228 7.85 -16.14 -9.67
CA ARG A 228 6.64 -16.04 -8.85
C ARG A 228 6.02 -14.65 -8.99
N VAL A 229 4.70 -14.59 -9.16
CA VAL A 229 3.97 -13.33 -9.21
C VAL A 229 3.89 -12.74 -7.81
N PHE A 230 4.36 -11.50 -7.63
CA PHE A 230 4.31 -10.78 -6.35
C PHE A 230 3.33 -9.60 -6.37
N TRP A 231 2.86 -9.18 -7.54
CA TRP A 231 2.02 -8.00 -7.71
C TRP A 231 1.24 -8.08 -9.03
N SER A 232 0.07 -7.42 -9.09
CA SER A 232 -0.68 -7.21 -10.31
C SER A 232 -1.38 -5.84 -10.31
N SER A 233 -1.68 -5.33 -11.50
CA SER A 233 -2.57 -4.19 -11.71
C SER A 233 -3.55 -4.48 -12.84
N THR A 234 -4.83 -4.29 -12.52
CA THR A 234 -5.96 -4.46 -13.42
C THR A 234 -6.60 -3.12 -13.70
N LEU A 235 -6.78 -2.82 -14.99
CA LEU A 235 -7.48 -1.61 -15.44
C LEU A 235 -8.96 -1.97 -15.73
N TRP A 236 -9.88 -1.09 -15.33
CA TRP A 236 -11.32 -1.28 -15.45
C TRP A 236 -11.93 -0.25 -16.39
#